data_AF-A0A2W5ZLL1-F1
#
_entry.id   AF-A0A2W5ZLL1-F1
#
_cell.length_a   1.000
_cell.length_b   1.000
_cell.length_c   1.000
_cell.angle_alpha   90.00
_cell.angle_beta   90.00
_cell.angle_gamma   90.00
#
_symmetry.space_group_name_H-M   'P 1'
#
loop_
_entity.id
_entity.type
_entity.pdbx_description
1 polymer ?
#
loop_
_entity_poly.entity_id
_entity_poly.type
_entity_poly.pdbx_seq_one_letter_code
_entity_poly.pdbx_strand_id
1 'polypeptide(L)'
;MQLTTRAALAGAGDTALFLAQRGEMFRNARGRAYGSAAFGGLWLALAASSAAERGKPSNATLALAAAVAAANAAMLAVHLRHRVVGPRVFGGAALSAVALADVLRRR
;
A
#
# COMPACT_ATOMS: atom_id res chain seq x y z
N MET A 1 4.79 13.71 -12.11
CA MET A 1 4.50 12.94 -10.89
C MET A 1 4.92 11.50 -11.14
N GLN A 2 5.78 10.93 -10.28
CA GLN A 2 6.38 9.61 -10.49
C GLN A 2 5.33 8.49 -10.37
N LEU A 3 5.58 7.35 -11.02
CA LEU A 3 4.69 6.19 -10.97
C LEU A 3 4.53 5.69 -9.53
N THR A 4 5.63 5.66 -8.76
CA THR A 4 5.61 5.37 -7.31
C THR A 4 4.61 6.25 -6.56
N THR A 5 4.66 7.57 -6.74
CA THR A 5 3.73 8.50 -6.08
C THR A 5 2.27 8.21 -6.45
N ARG A 6 1.99 7.96 -7.73
CA ARG A 6 0.63 7.69 -8.22
C ARG A 6 0.08 6.39 -7.66
N ALA A 7 0.87 5.32 -7.73
CA ALA A 7 0.51 4.02 -7.18
C ALA A 7 0.30 4.12 -5.66
N ALA A 8 1.14 4.89 -4.97
CA ALA A 8 1.03 5.06 -3.54
C ALA A 8 -0.21 5.82 -3.09
N LEU A 9 -0.58 6.90 -3.79
CA LEU A 9 -1.84 7.60 -3.54
C LEU A 9 -3.06 6.72 -3.85
N ALA A 10 -3.02 5.92 -4.91
CA ALA A 10 -4.10 4.98 -5.23
C ALA A 10 -4.28 3.92 -4.13
N GLY A 11 -3.18 3.35 -3.60
CA GLY A 11 -3.21 2.41 -2.49
C GLY A 11 -3.72 3.02 -1.19
N ALA A 12 -3.31 4.26 -0.88
CA ALA A 12 -3.84 5.02 0.25
C ALA A 12 -5.35 5.29 0.10
N GLY A 13 -5.79 5.71 -1.09
CA GLY A 13 -7.19 5.96 -1.40
C GLY A 13 -8.06 4.72 -1.28
N ASP A 14 -7.60 3.57 -1.78
CA ASP A 14 -8.31 2.29 -1.62
C ASP A 14 -8.46 1.93 -0.13
N THR A 15 -7.38 2.09 0.66
CA THR A 15 -7.39 1.81 2.10
C THR A 15 -8.33 2.75 2.85
N ALA A 16 -8.35 4.04 2.51
CA ALA A 16 -9.26 5.02 3.09
C ALA A 16 -10.72 4.69 2.77
N LEU A 17 -11.02 4.32 1.51
CA LEU A 17 -12.35 3.90 1.10
C LEU A 17 -12.80 2.64 1.83
N PHE A 18 -11.90 1.66 2.02
CA PHE A 18 -12.17 0.45 2.80
C PHE A 18 -12.61 0.78 4.23
N LEU A 19 -11.86 1.67 4.90
CA LEU A 19 -12.14 2.07 6.27
C LEU A 19 -13.44 2.87 6.37
N ALA A 20 -13.68 3.78 5.43
CA ALA A 20 -14.91 4.58 5.37
C ALA A 20 -16.16 3.69 5.21
N GLN A 21 -16.10 2.70 4.33
CA GLN A 21 -17.20 1.74 4.11
C GLN A 21 -17.42 0.78 5.29
N ARG A 22 -16.43 0.62 6.17
CA ARG A 22 -16.46 -0.33 7.30
C ARG A 22 -16.16 0.35 8.63
N GLY A 23 -16.73 1.53 8.86
CA GLY A 23 -16.49 2.31 10.08
C GLY A 23 -16.82 1.55 11.38
N GLU A 24 -17.77 0.62 11.33
CA GLU A 24 -18.10 -0.29 12.44
C GLU A 24 -16.91 -1.15 12.91
N MET A 25 -15.89 -1.35 12.08
CA MET A 25 -14.67 -2.07 12.42
C MET A 25 -13.91 -1.42 13.58
N PHE A 26 -13.99 -0.09 13.74
CA PHE A 26 -13.41 0.62 14.88
C PHE A 26 -14.09 0.30 16.22
N ARG A 27 -15.31 -0.26 16.19
CA ARG A 27 -15.99 -0.75 17.39
C ARG A 27 -15.78 -2.24 17.57
N ASN A 28 -15.98 -3.03 16.51
CA ASN A 28 -16.10 -4.49 16.61
C ASN A 28 -14.78 -5.24 16.35
N ALA A 29 -13.78 -4.60 15.74
CA ALA A 29 -12.50 -5.22 15.39
C ALA A 29 -11.36 -4.17 15.36
N ARG A 30 -11.16 -3.47 16.47
CA ARG A 30 -10.23 -2.34 16.63
C ARG A 30 -8.83 -2.63 16.06
N GLY A 31 -8.23 -3.76 16.44
CA GLY A 31 -6.89 -4.12 15.96
C GLY A 31 -6.78 -4.17 14.44
N ARG A 32 -7.82 -4.70 13.76
CA ARG A 32 -7.87 -4.76 12.30
C ARG A 32 -8.07 -3.39 11.68
N ALA A 33 -8.90 -2.54 12.29
CA ALA A 33 -9.12 -1.17 11.84
C ALA A 33 -7.84 -0.33 11.94
N TYR A 34 -7.17 -0.35 13.10
CA TYR A 34 -5.90 0.36 13.31
C TYR A 34 -4.77 -0.20 12.44
N GLY A 35 -4.68 -1.52 12.27
CA GLY A 35 -3.72 -2.13 11.36
C GLY A 35 -3.91 -1.67 9.91
N SER A 36 -5.17 -1.57 9.46
CA SER A 36 -5.50 -1.06 8.13
C SER A 36 -5.18 0.43 8.00
N ALA A 37 -5.47 1.23 9.04
CA ALA A 37 -5.14 2.66 9.05
C ALA A 37 -3.63 2.91 9.03
N ALA A 38 -2.86 2.16 9.82
CA ALA A 38 -1.40 2.19 9.80
C ALA A 38 -0.85 1.80 8.43
N PHE A 39 -1.46 0.80 7.78
CA PHE A 39 -1.08 0.42 6.42
C PHE A 39 -1.38 1.52 5.39
N GLY A 40 -2.52 2.21 5.52
CA GLY A 40 -2.80 3.43 4.74
C GLY A 40 -1.76 4.53 4.99
N GLY A 41 -1.30 4.67 6.23
CA GLY A 41 -0.19 5.56 6.59
C GLY A 41 1.12 5.22 5.88
N LEU A 42 1.47 3.94 5.72
CA LEU A 42 2.64 3.51 4.95
C LEU A 42 2.55 3.91 3.47
N TRP A 43 1.37 3.77 2.86
CA TRP A 43 1.14 4.25 1.50
C TRP A 43 1.32 5.77 1.38
N LEU A 44 0.79 6.54 2.34
CA LEU A 44 0.97 7.99 2.35
C LEU A 44 2.44 8.41 2.57
N ALA A 45 3.15 7.72 3.46
CA ALA A 45 4.57 7.95 3.69
C ALA A 45 5.39 7.68 2.42
N LEU A 46 5.08 6.60 1.69
CA LEU A 46 5.70 6.30 0.39
C LEU A 46 5.40 7.39 -0.65
N ALA A 47 4.14 7.83 -0.74
CA ALA A 47 3.74 8.90 -1.65
C ALA A 47 4.49 10.20 -1.35
N ALA A 48 4.54 10.61 -0.08
CA ALA A 48 5.22 11.82 0.37
C ALA A 48 6.74 11.75 0.11
N SER A 49 7.39 10.65 0.50
CA SER A 49 8.83 10.44 0.29
C SER A 49 9.19 10.48 -1.20
N SER A 50 8.45 9.75 -2.03
CA SER A 50 8.66 9.75 -3.48
C SER A 50 8.37 11.11 -4.12
N ALA A 51 7.38 11.87 -3.63
CA ALA A 51 7.06 13.19 -4.18
C ALA A 51 8.14 14.23 -3.85
N ALA A 52 8.76 14.13 -2.67
CA ALA A 52 9.86 14.99 -2.27
C ALA A 52 11.14 14.74 -3.09
N GLU A 53 11.35 13.50 -3.54
CA GLU A 53 12.55 13.08 -4.25
C GLU A 53 12.39 13.26 -5.77
N ARG A 54 12.89 14.37 -6.34
CA ARG A 54 12.85 14.59 -7.81
C ARG A 54 13.85 13.73 -8.60
N GLY A 55 14.84 13.13 -7.94
CA GLY A 55 15.93 12.38 -8.56
C GLY A 55 15.96 10.90 -8.16
N LYS A 56 17.15 10.44 -7.76
CA LYS A 56 17.39 9.07 -7.31
C LYS A 56 16.65 8.79 -6.00
N PRO A 57 15.88 7.70 -5.89
CA PRO A 57 15.18 7.36 -4.66
C PRO A 57 16.16 7.12 -3.51
N SER A 58 15.83 7.62 -2.31
CA SER A 58 16.60 7.33 -1.11
C SER A 58 16.40 5.88 -0.65
N ASN A 59 17.28 5.44 0.27
CA ASN A 59 17.10 4.17 0.96
C ASN A 59 15.79 4.12 1.76
N ALA A 60 15.29 5.26 2.25
CA ALA A 60 14.02 5.33 2.95
C ALA A 60 12.84 5.06 2.01
N THR A 61 12.81 5.70 0.82
CA THR A 61 11.80 5.44 -0.21
C THR A 61 11.82 3.97 -0.66
N LEU A 62 13.01 3.40 -0.84
CA LEU A 62 13.15 1.97 -1.15
C LEU A 62 12.62 1.07 -0.04
N ALA A 63 12.95 1.36 1.22
CA ALA A 63 12.47 0.59 2.37
C ALA A 63 10.94 0.66 2.49
N LEU A 64 10.34 1.85 2.29
CA LEU A 64 8.89 2.02 2.28
C LEU A 64 8.23 1.23 1.14
N ALA A 65 8.77 1.31 -0.08
CA ALA A 65 8.23 0.58 -1.22
C ALA A 65 8.32 -0.94 -1.01
N ALA A 66 9.45 -1.43 -0.48
CA ALA A 66 9.64 -2.84 -0.16
C ALA A 66 8.70 -3.31 0.95
N ALA A 67 8.52 -2.54 2.01
CA ALA A 67 7.61 -2.86 3.11
C ALA A 67 6.15 -2.94 2.62
N VAL A 68 5.71 -1.97 1.82
CA VAL A 68 4.37 -1.94 1.23
C VAL A 68 4.15 -3.13 0.28
N ALA A 69 5.15 -3.48 -0.53
CA ALA A 69 5.10 -4.65 -1.41
C ALA A 69 5.02 -5.96 -0.63
N ALA A 70 5.87 -6.14 0.38
CA ALA A 70 5.89 -7.33 1.22
C ALA A 70 4.55 -7.52 1.97
N ALA A 71 4.01 -6.45 2.54
CA ALA A 71 2.73 -6.49 3.24
C ALA A 71 1.56 -6.86 2.31
N ASN A 72 1.50 -6.29 1.10
CA ASN A 72 0.47 -6.66 0.13
C ASN A 72 0.64 -8.10 -0.38
N ALA A 73 1.88 -8.56 -0.58
CA ALA A 73 2.14 -9.94 -0.98
C ALA A 73 1.68 -10.93 0.10
N ALA A 74 1.96 -10.63 1.38
CA ALA A 74 1.48 -11.43 2.50
C ALA A 74 -0.05 -11.45 2.57
N MET A 75 -0.71 -10.28 2.42
CA MET A 75 -2.17 -10.22 2.36
C MET A 75 -2.74 -11.01 1.19
N LEU A 76 -2.16 -10.89 -0.01
CA LEU A 76 -2.60 -11.65 -1.18
C LEU A 76 -2.46 -13.16 -0.92
N ALA A 77 -1.34 -13.62 -0.37
CA ALA A 77 -1.13 -15.02 -0.02
C ALA A 77 -2.20 -15.55 0.95
N VAL A 78 -2.56 -14.76 1.97
CA VAL A 78 -3.64 -15.10 2.92
C VAL A 78 -4.99 -15.19 2.20
N HIS A 79 -5.34 -14.22 1.36
CA HIS A 79 -6.61 -14.26 0.63
C HIS A 79 -6.70 -15.46 -0.31
N LEU A 80 -5.62 -15.77 -1.04
CA LEU A 80 -5.55 -16.95 -1.90
C LEU A 80 -5.67 -18.24 -1.10
N ARG A 81 -4.99 -18.34 0.05
CA ARG A 81 -5.10 -19.49 0.96
C ARG A 81 -6.54 -19.72 1.44
N HIS A 82 -7.27 -18.65 1.73
CA HIS A 82 -8.67 -18.72 2.16
C HIS A 82 -9.68 -18.68 1.01
N ARG A 83 -9.23 -18.78 -0.26
CA ARG A 83 -10.07 -18.74 -1.47
C ARG A 83 -10.99 -17.52 -1.53
N VAL A 84 -10.56 -16.39 -0.97
CA VAL A 84 -11.26 -15.11 -1.10
C VAL A 84 -10.81 -14.49 -2.42
N VAL A 85 -11.56 -14.75 -3.48
CA VAL A 85 -11.21 -14.32 -4.84
C VAL A 85 -12.11 -13.16 -5.25
N GLY A 86 -11.60 -11.94 -5.11
CA GLY A 86 -12.25 -10.72 -5.57
C GLY A 86 -11.23 -9.81 -6.26
N PRO A 87 -11.62 -9.04 -7.29
CA PRO A 87 -10.69 -8.20 -8.06
C PRO A 87 -9.86 -7.27 -7.19
N ARG A 88 -10.48 -6.75 -6.11
CA ARG A 88 -9.84 -5.85 -5.14
C ARG A 88 -8.63 -6.46 -4.44
N VAL A 89 -8.62 -7.77 -4.21
CA VAL A 89 -7.52 -8.48 -3.52
C VAL A 89 -6.21 -8.34 -4.28
N PHE A 90 -6.27 -8.25 -5.61
CA PHE A 90 -5.09 -8.09 -6.47
C PHE A 90 -4.63 -6.64 -6.60
N GLY A 91 -5.53 -5.67 -6.37
CA GLY A 91 -5.24 -4.25 -6.58
C GLY A 91 -4.07 -3.74 -5.75
N GLY A 92 -4.08 -4.00 -4.43
CA GLY A 92 -2.99 -3.60 -3.53
C GLY A 92 -1.65 -4.22 -3.92
N ALA A 93 -1.65 -5.53 -4.24
CA ALA A 93 -0.45 -6.24 -4.69
C ALA A 93 0.11 -5.66 -5.99
N ALA A 94 -0.75 -5.46 -7.00
CA ALA A 94 -0.34 -4.88 -8.28
C ALA A 94 0.23 -3.47 -8.13
N LEU A 95 -0.46 -2.58 -7.39
CA LEU A 95 0.00 -1.21 -7.15
C LEU A 95 1.34 -1.19 -6.41
N SER A 96 1.51 -2.06 -5.42
CA SER A 96 2.74 -2.11 -4.63
C SER A 96 3.93 -2.66 -5.43
N ALA A 97 3.69 -3.62 -6.31
CA ALA A 97 4.70 -4.12 -7.25
C ALA A 97 5.12 -3.04 -8.25
N VAL A 98 4.16 -2.28 -8.80
CA VAL A 98 4.45 -1.13 -9.69
C VAL A 98 5.27 -0.07 -8.96
N ALA A 99 4.91 0.26 -7.73
CA ALA A 99 5.64 1.24 -6.93
C ALA A 99 7.09 0.78 -6.67
N LEU A 100 7.29 -0.46 -6.23
CA LEU A 100 8.63 -1.00 -5.99
C LEU A 100 9.46 -1.09 -7.27
N ALA A 101 8.87 -1.56 -8.38
CA ALA A 101 9.56 -1.65 -9.66
C ALA A 101 10.01 -0.27 -10.17
N ASP A 102 9.18 0.75 -10.03
CA ASP A 102 9.53 2.13 -10.38
C ASP A 102 10.65 2.69 -9.49
N VAL A 103 10.63 2.42 -8.18
CA VAL A 103 11.74 2.80 -7.28
C VAL A 103 13.05 2.11 -7.68
N LEU A 104 13.02 0.80 -7.94
CA LEU A 104 14.21 0.04 -8.34
C LEU A 104 14.78 0.50 -9.68
N ARG A 105 13.91 0.83 -10.65
CA ARG A 105 14.32 1.32 -11.97
C ARG A 105 15.03 2.68 -11.91
N ARG A 106 14.68 3.53 -10.95
CA ARG A 106 15.21 4.90 -10.82
C ARG A 106 16.47 4.99 -9.95
N ARG A 107 16.92 3.86 -9.39
CA ARG A 107 18.08 3.78 -8.51
C ARG A 107 19.36 3.66 -9.32
#